data_AF-D2U094-F1
#
_entry.id   AF-D2U094-F1
#
_cell.length_a   1.000
_cell.length_b   1.000
_cell.length_c   1.000
_cell.angle_alpha   90.00
_cell.angle_beta   90.00
_cell.angle_gamma   90.00
#
_symmetry.space_group_name_H-M   'P 1'
#
loop_
_entity.id
_entity.type
_entity.pdbx_description
1 polymer ?
#
loop_
_entity_poly.entity_id
_entity_poly.type
_entity_poly.pdbx_seq_one_letter_code
_entity_poly.pdbx_strand_id
1 'polypeptide(L)' 'MDNGEFPQQVKIGTRSIAFVESEVDKWVADKIASRSRKKADK' A
#
# COMPACT_ATOMS: atom_id res chain seq x y z
N MET A 1 -3.20 -13.76 6.52
CA MET A 1 -4.03 -12.88 5.66
C MET A 1 -3.36 -11.53 5.67
N ASP A 2 -2.37 -11.37 4.81
CA ASP A 2 -1.59 -10.17 4.64
C ASP A 2 -2.47 -9.18 3.87
N ASN A 3 -3.04 -8.22 4.60
CA ASN A 3 -4.21 -7.44 4.21
C ASN A 3 -3.90 -6.32 3.20
N GLY A 4 -2.93 -6.51 2.29
CA GLY A 4 -2.36 -5.41 1.53
C GLY A 4 -2.01 -4.29 2.51
N GLU A 5 -1.13 -4.59 3.46
CA GLU A 5 -0.67 -3.63 4.45
C GLU A 5 0.20 -2.58 3.74
N PHE A 6 0.16 -1.36 4.27
CA PHE A 6 0.88 -0.24 3.71
C PHE A 6 2.39 -0.54 3.66
N PRO A 7 3.14 -0.06 2.65
CA PRO A 7 4.55 -0.35 2.50
C PRO A 7 5.39 -0.07 3.76
N GLN A 8 6.47 -0.83 3.90
CA GLN A 8 7.36 -0.71 5.04
C GLN A 8 8.01 0.68 5.07
N GLN A 9 7.86 1.38 6.20
CA GLN A 9 8.53 2.65 6.42
C GLN A 9 10.05 2.46 6.56
N VAL A 10 10.81 3.22 5.80
CA VAL A 10 12.28 3.26 5.83
C VAL A 10 12.71 4.53 6.57
N LYS A 11 13.49 4.39 7.65
CA LYS A 11 14.05 5.56 8.34
C LYS A 11 15.22 6.12 7.55
N ILE A 12 15.10 7.38 7.12
CA ILE A 12 16.15 8.10 6.39
C ILE A 12 16.85 9.12 7.30
N GLY A 13 16.29 9.39 8.48
CA GLY A 13 16.90 10.29 9.46
C GLY A 13 16.26 10.19 10.84
N THR A 14 16.75 11.01 11.77
CA THR A 14 16.37 10.99 13.20
C THR A 14 14.87 11.15 13.44
N ARG A 15 14.17 11.90 12.56
CA ARG A 15 12.72 12.13 12.61
C ARG A 15 12.05 11.94 11.25
N SER A 16 12.76 11.37 10.28
CA SER A 16 12.32 11.27 8.90
C SER A 16 12.14 9.83 8.50
N ILE A 17 10.95 9.53 7.98
CA ILE A 17 10.62 8.27 7.33
C ILE A 17 10.37 8.54 5.85
N ALA A 18 10.72 7.58 5.01
CA ALA A 18 10.35 7.55 3.61
C ALA A 18 9.82 6.16 3.24
N PHE A 19 9.25 6.08 2.06
CA PHE A 19 8.69 4.88 1.49
C PHE A 19 9.28 4.68 0.11
N VAL A 20 9.38 3.43 -0.32
CA VAL A 20 9.84 3.11 -1.67
C VAL A 20 8.68 3.36 -2.63
N GLU A 21 8.91 4.24 -3.62
CA GLU A 21 7.88 4.65 -4.59
C GLU A 21 7.25 3.44 -5.29
N SER A 22 8.05 2.49 -5.76
CA SER A 22 7.56 1.29 -6.43
C SER A 22 6.70 0.37 -5.55
N GLU A 23 6.92 0.37 -4.23
CA GLU A 23 6.08 -0.40 -3.30
C GLU A 23 4.74 0.30 -3.04
N VAL A 24 4.76 1.63 -2.87
CA VAL A 24 3.55 2.45 -2.72
C VAL A 24 2.68 2.34 -3.96
N ASP A 25 3.26 2.45 -5.15
CA ASP A 25 2.52 2.39 -6.41
C ASP A 25 1.80 1.03 -6.59
N LYS A 26 2.53 -0.08 -6.35
CA LYS A 26 1.95 -1.43 -6.36
C LYS A 26 0.85 -1.60 -5.32
N TRP A 27 1.06 -1.08 -4.10
CA TRP A 27 0.08 -1.17 -3.04
C TRP A 27 -1.22 -0.43 -3.38
N VAL A 28 -1.12 0.78 -3.95
CA VAL A 28 -2.28 1.56 -4.39
C VAL A 28 -3.05 0.79 -5.48
N ALA A 29 -2.34 0.27 -6.49
CA ALA A 29 -2.95 -0.51 -7.56
C ALA A 29 -3.70 -1.74 -7.03
N ASP A 30 -3.08 -2.50 -6.10
CA ASP A 30 -3.69 -3.69 -5.49
C ASP A 30 -4.92 -3.34 -4.65
N LYS A 31 -4.85 -2.26 -3.84
CA LYS A 31 -6.00 -1.78 -3.06
C LYS A 31 -7.17 -1.35 -3.93
N ILE A 32 -6.93 -0.64 -5.03
CA ILE A 32 -7.97 -0.23 -5.97
C ILE A 32 -8.60 -1.47 -6.62
N ALA A 33 -7.79 -2.43 -7.09
CA ALA A 33 -8.28 -3.67 -7.68
C ALA A 33 -9.09 -4.52 -6.67
N SER A 34 -8.66 -4.55 -5.41
CA SER A 34 -9.35 -5.25 -4.31
C SER A 34 -10.68 -4.57 -3.95
N ARG A 35 -10.72 -3.23 -3.86
CA ARG A 35 -11.95 -2.46 -3.63
C ARG A 35 -12.94 -2.56 -4.80
N SER A 36 -12.44 -2.54 -6.03
CA SER A 36 -13.26 -2.65 -7.24
C SER A 36 -13.98 -4.00 -7.28
N ARG A 37 -13.28 -5.10 -6.97
CA ARG A 37 -13.88 -6.43 -6.84
C ARG A 37 -14.98 -6.50 -5.77
N LYS A 38 -14.85 -5.74 -4.67
CA LYS A 38 -15.83 -5.73 -3.58
C LYS A 38 -17.13 -4.98 -3.89
N LYS A 39 -17.20 -4.22 -5.00
CA LYS A 39 -18.43 -3.51 -5.42
C LYS A 39 -19.32 -4.33 -6.35
N ALA A 40 -18.85 -5.48 -6.84
CA ALA A 40 -19.65 -6.38 -7.68
C ALA A 40 -20.47 -7.41 -6.87
N ASP A 41 -20.30 -7.44 -5.56
CA ASP A 41 -21.04 -8.30 -4.62
C ASP A 41 -21.82 -7.40 -3.64
N LYS A 42 -22.75 -6.61 -4.15
CA LYS A 42 -23.82 -5.99 -3.34
C LYS A 42 -25.07 -5.78 -4.18
#